data_AF-A0A2I1HJJ9-F1
#
_entry.id   AF-A0A2I1HJJ9-F1
#
_cell.length_a   1.000
_cell.length_b   1.000
_cell.length_c   1.000
_cell.angle_alpha   90.00
_cell.angle_beta   90.00
_cell.angle_gamma   90.00
#
_symmetry.space_group_name_H-M   'P 1'
#
loop_
_entity.id
_entity.type
_entity.pdbx_description
1 polymer ?
#
loop_
_entity_poly.entity_id
_entity_poly.type
_entity_poly.pdbx_seq_one_letter_code
_entity_poly.pdbx_strand_id
1 'polypeptide(L)'
;MDKLIIKAKQVSAGNLKFAKDNDIELKPQSIITDFELAAINVLHSKFPDINNKGCYFHLCQNGWRQIQRCGLAIQYENDEHFSIMNYIIVLIAANYIISRK
;
A
#
# COMPACT_ATOMS: atom_id res chain seq x y z
N MET A 1 -15.53 7.83 15.67
CA MET A 1 -16.53 7.42 14.64
C MET A 1 -15.95 6.20 13.93
N ASP A 2 -15.82 5.12 14.71
CA ASP A 2 -14.80 4.08 14.56
C ASP A 2 -15.35 2.75 14.02
N LYS A 3 -16.21 2.79 13.00
CA LYS A 3 -16.84 1.57 12.48
C LYS A 3 -16.92 1.45 10.95
N LEU A 4 -16.08 2.19 10.21
CA LEU A 4 -16.05 2.13 8.73
C LEU A 4 -14.74 1.63 8.12
N ILE A 5 -13.76 1.23 8.93
CA ILE A 5 -12.58 0.50 8.44
C ILE A 5 -12.96 -0.99 8.31
N ILE A 6 -13.92 -1.28 7.43
CA ILE A 6 -14.12 -2.62 6.94
C ILE A 6 -12.84 -2.95 6.18
N LYS A 7 -11.98 -3.73 6.86
CA LYS A 7 -10.79 -4.43 6.37
C LYS A 7 -10.63 -4.30 4.85
N ALA A 8 -9.83 -3.32 4.41
CA ALA A 8 -9.10 -3.43 3.15
C ALA A 8 -8.06 -4.55 3.36
N LYS A 9 -8.57 -5.78 3.44
CA LYS A 9 -7.81 -7.01 3.52
C LYS A 9 -7.11 -7.07 2.18
N GLN A 10 -5.80 -6.89 2.20
CA GLN A 10 -4.85 -7.45 1.25
C GLN A 10 -5.53 -8.16 0.08
N VAL A 11 -5.53 -7.54 -1.10
CA VAL A 11 -5.57 -8.32 -2.33
C VAL A 11 -4.17 -8.91 -2.50
N SER A 12 -3.73 -9.75 -1.54
CA SER A 12 -2.38 -10.30 -1.52
C SER A 12 -2.46 -11.80 -1.31
N ALA A 13 -1.94 -12.54 -2.28
CA ALA A 13 -1.79 -14.00 -2.33
C ALA A 13 -3.06 -14.87 -2.28
N GLY A 14 -3.99 -14.66 -1.33
CA GLY A 14 -5.13 -15.56 -1.08
C GLY A 14 -6.08 -15.71 -2.27
N ASN A 15 -6.44 -14.61 -2.91
CA ASN A 15 -7.34 -14.62 -4.06
C ASN A 15 -6.67 -15.17 -5.34
N LEU A 16 -5.36 -14.97 -5.50
CA LEU A 16 -4.61 -15.57 -6.60
C LEU A 16 -4.49 -17.08 -6.45
N LYS A 17 -4.27 -17.56 -5.21
CA LYS A 17 -4.25 -19.00 -4.91
C LYS A 17 -5.62 -19.61 -5.16
N PHE A 18 -6.69 -18.98 -4.67
CA PHE A 18 -8.06 -19.45 -4.90
C PHE A 18 -8.40 -19.55 -6.39
N ALA A 19 -8.10 -18.50 -7.17
CA ALA A 19 -8.35 -18.51 -8.61
C ALA A 19 -7.57 -19.64 -9.30
N LYS A 20 -6.29 -19.83 -8.94
CA LYS A 20 -5.47 -20.93 -9.46
C LYS A 20 -6.04 -22.31 -9.08
N ASP A 21 -6.44 -22.50 -7.83
CA ASP A 21 -6.96 -23.78 -7.32
C ASP A 21 -8.32 -24.15 -7.94
N ASN A 22 -9.05 -23.18 -8.52
CA ASN A 22 -10.36 -23.37 -9.14
C ASN A 22 -10.36 -23.14 -10.67
N ASP A 23 -9.18 -23.08 -11.30
CA ASP A 23 -9.00 -22.84 -12.74
C ASP A 23 -9.71 -21.58 -13.28
N ILE A 24 -9.71 -20.52 -12.45
CA ILE A 24 -10.29 -19.21 -12.80
C ILE A 24 -9.19 -18.34 -13.41
N GLU A 25 -9.37 -17.97 -14.67
CA GLU A 25 -8.48 -17.03 -15.36
C GLU A 25 -8.76 -15.59 -14.89
N LEU A 26 -7.76 -14.93 -14.31
CA LEU A 26 -7.86 -13.53 -13.88
C LEU A 26 -7.40 -12.60 -15.01
N LYS A 27 -8.27 -11.69 -15.47
CA LYS A 27 -7.95 -10.64 -16.45
C LYS A 27 -8.21 -9.23 -15.89
N PRO A 28 -7.51 -8.81 -14.83
CA PRO A 28 -7.76 -7.50 -14.23
C PRO A 28 -7.24 -6.38 -15.14
N GLN A 29 -7.98 -5.29 -15.29
CA GLN A 29 -7.50 -4.10 -16.00
C GLN A 29 -6.55 -3.24 -15.15
N SER A 30 -6.63 -3.38 -13.83
CA SER A 30 -5.74 -2.73 -12.88
C SER A 30 -5.58 -3.56 -11.61
N ILE A 31 -4.44 -3.39 -10.95
CA ILE A 31 -4.14 -4.04 -9.68
C ILE A 31 -3.74 -2.95 -8.69
N ILE A 32 -4.24 -3.04 -7.46
CA ILE A 32 -3.82 -2.18 -6.36
C ILE A 32 -2.95 -3.02 -5.42
N THR A 33 -1.74 -2.55 -5.15
CA THR A 33 -0.73 -3.27 -4.37
C THR A 33 -0.22 -2.42 -3.22
N ASP A 34 0.25 -3.08 -2.15
CA ASP A 34 1.05 -2.39 -1.14
C ASP A 34 2.36 -1.89 -1.78
N PHE A 35 2.92 -0.79 -1.26
CA PHE A 35 4.21 -0.25 -1.70
C PHE A 35 5.37 -1.12 -1.21
N GLU A 36 5.39 -2.38 -1.65
CA GLU A 36 6.45 -3.35 -1.39
C GLU A 36 7.00 -3.85 -2.73
N LEU A 37 8.29 -3.65 -2.95
CA LEU A 37 8.94 -3.98 -4.23
C LEU A 37 8.74 -5.45 -4.62
N ALA A 38 8.80 -6.37 -3.65
CA ALA A 38 8.57 -7.79 -3.89
C ALA A 38 7.15 -8.07 -4.42
N ALA A 39 6.12 -7.45 -3.82
CA ALA A 39 4.73 -7.60 -4.26
C ALA A 39 4.51 -6.99 -5.65
N ILE A 40 5.07 -5.80 -5.89
CA ILE A 40 5.02 -5.12 -7.20
C ILE A 40 5.65 -5.99 -8.28
N ASN A 41 6.83 -6.56 -8.02
CA ASN A 41 7.57 -7.37 -9.00
C ASN A 41 6.86 -8.68 -9.32
N VAL A 42 6.32 -9.38 -8.33
CA VAL A 42 5.56 -10.63 -8.54
C VAL A 42 4.30 -10.38 -9.36
N LEU A 43 3.63 -9.26 -9.14
CA LEU A 43 2.43 -8.93 -9.90
C LEU A 43 2.76 -8.45 -11.29
N HIS A 44 3.85 -7.70 -11.47
CA HIS A 44 4.37 -7.35 -12.79
C HIS A 44 4.78 -8.58 -13.61
N SER A 45 5.41 -9.59 -13.00
CA SER A 45 5.79 -10.80 -13.72
C SER A 45 4.58 -11.65 -14.15
N LYS A 46 3.47 -11.59 -13.40
CA LYS A 46 2.23 -12.31 -13.73
C LYS A 46 1.31 -11.54 -14.67
N PHE A 47 1.36 -10.23 -14.61
CA PHE A 47 0.44 -9.30 -15.27
C PHE A 47 1.22 -8.11 -15.85
N PRO A 48 2.08 -8.36 -16.86
CA PRO A 48 3.03 -7.35 -17.35
C PRO A 48 2.35 -6.11 -17.95
N ASP A 49 1.22 -6.31 -18.63
CA ASP A 49 0.52 -5.25 -19.36
C ASP A 49 -0.53 -4.49 -18.51
N ILE A 50 -0.61 -4.79 -17.21
CA ILE A 50 -1.66 -4.28 -16.34
C ILE A 50 -1.16 -3.10 -15.51
N ASN A 51 -2.01 -2.08 -15.39
CA ASN A 51 -1.68 -0.90 -14.60
C ASN A 51 -1.65 -1.25 -13.10
N ASN A 52 -0.45 -1.25 -12.52
CA ASN A 52 -0.25 -1.45 -11.09
C ASN A 52 -0.25 -0.09 -10.36
N LYS A 53 -1.19 0.09 -9.44
CA LYS A 53 -1.32 1.26 -8.57
C LYS A 53 -0.91 0.89 -7.14
N GLY A 54 -0.24 1.81 -6.47
CA GLY A 54 0.03 1.67 -5.04
C GLY A 54 -1.20 1.98 -4.17
N CYS A 55 -1.37 1.27 -3.06
CA CYS A 55 -2.46 1.50 -2.12
C CYS A 55 -2.15 2.66 -1.18
N TYR A 56 -2.76 3.82 -1.43
CA TYR A 56 -2.61 5.01 -0.59
C TYR A 56 -3.06 4.78 0.86
N PHE A 57 -4.15 4.02 1.07
CA PHE A 57 -4.66 3.74 2.41
C PHE A 57 -3.63 2.98 3.28
N HIS A 58 -3.05 1.90 2.74
CA HIS A 58 -2.03 1.12 3.47
C HIS A 58 -0.74 1.92 3.66
N LEU A 59 -0.38 2.78 2.70
CA LEU A 59 0.74 3.71 2.84
C LEU A 59 0.56 4.66 4.03
N CYS A 60 -0.58 5.35 4.12
CA CYS A 60 -0.91 6.23 5.24
C CYS A 60 -0.93 5.46 6.57
N GLN A 61 -1.51 4.25 6.57
CA GLN A 61 -1.58 3.43 7.77
C GLN A 61 -0.19 3.02 8.26
N ASN A 62 0.71 2.64 7.36
CA ASN A 62 2.09 2.31 7.70
C ASN A 62 2.85 3.52 8.22
N GLY A 63 2.69 4.69 7.57
CA GLY A 63 3.26 5.96 8.04
C GLY A 63 2.80 6.31 9.46
N TRP A 64 1.49 6.22 9.73
CA TRP A 64 0.93 6.47 11.06
C TRP A 64 1.49 5.51 12.13
N ARG A 65 1.56 4.20 11.84
CA ARG A 65 2.17 3.23 12.76
C ARG A 65 3.63 3.58 13.06
N GLN A 66 4.37 4.09 12.08
CA GLN A 66 5.77 4.49 12.28
C GLN A 66 5.87 5.72 13.18
N ILE A 67 5.03 6.73 12.95
CA ILE A 67 4.92 7.93 13.81
C ILE A 67 4.64 7.52 15.26
N GLN A 68 3.67 6.63 15.48
CA GLN A 68 3.34 6.10 16.81
C GLN A 68 4.51 5.32 17.43
N ARG A 69 5.17 4.45 16.66
CA ARG A 69 6.34 3.68 17.13
C ARG A 69 7.51 4.55 17.56
N CYS A 70 7.69 5.70 16.91
CA CYS A 70 8.71 6.67 17.29
C CYS A 70 8.30 7.56 18.48
N GLY A 71 7.09 7.42 19.02
CA GLY A 71 6.60 8.29 20.10
C GLY A 71 6.21 9.70 19.63
N LEU A 72 6.04 9.90 18.32
CA LEU A 72 5.84 11.22 17.71
C LEU A 72 4.35 11.57 17.51
N ALA A 73 3.44 10.76 18.04
CA ALA A 73 1.98 10.94 17.83
C ALA A 73 1.48 12.31 18.32
N ILE A 74 1.90 12.74 19.52
CA ILE A 74 1.50 14.03 20.09
C ILE A 74 2.06 15.19 19.24
N GLN A 75 3.32 15.11 18.80
CA GLN A 75 3.90 16.13 17.95
C GLN A 75 3.20 16.19 16.60
N TYR A 76 2.91 15.05 15.99
CA TYR A 76 2.16 14.97 14.75
C TYR A 76 0.78 15.63 14.84
N GLU A 77 0.06 15.42 15.94
CA GLU A 77 -1.26 16.03 16.14
C GLU A 77 -1.22 17.54 16.38
N ASN A 78 -0.18 18.05 17.05
CA ASN A 78 -0.13 19.44 17.50
C ASN A 78 0.76 20.37 16.65
N ASP A 79 1.57 19.82 15.73
CA ASP A 79 2.47 20.57 14.86
C ASP A 79 2.12 20.28 13.39
N GLU A 80 1.44 21.24 12.77
CA GLU A 80 1.01 21.16 11.36
C GLU A 80 2.20 21.03 10.40
N HIS A 81 3.29 21.76 10.64
CA HIS A 81 4.49 21.68 9.80
C HIS A 81 5.11 20.29 9.88
N PHE A 82 5.21 19.73 11.09
CA PHE A 82 5.70 18.36 11.27
C PHE A 82 4.78 17.34 10.60
N SER A 83 3.47 17.50 10.71
CA SER A 83 2.48 16.68 10.03
C SER A 83 2.65 16.68 8.51
N ILE A 84 2.76 17.87 7.91
CA ILE A 84 2.97 18.04 6.46
C ILE A 84 4.31 17.43 6.02
N MET A 85 5.38 17.66 6.78
CA MET A 85 6.69 17.09 6.46
C MET A 85 6.68 15.56 6.47
N ASN A 86 6.02 14.94 7.45
CA ASN A 86 5.87 13.48 7.49
C ASN A 86 5.03 12.96 6.31
N TYR A 87 3.97 13.68 5.93
CA TYR A 87 3.20 13.34 4.73
C TYR A 87 4.07 13.36 3.46
N ILE A 88 4.89 14.41 3.28
CA ILE A 88 5.82 14.51 2.15
C ILE A 88 6.84 13.36 2.16
N ILE A 89 7.41 13.01 3.32
CA ILE A 89 8.35 11.90 3.45
C ILE A 89 7.70 10.57 3.02
N VAL A 90 6.45 10.34 3.43
CA VAL A 90 5.69 9.13 3.04
C VAL A 90 5.49 9.06 1.52
N LEU A 91 5.20 10.19 0.86
CA LEU A 91 5.09 10.25 -0.60
C LEU A 91 6.43 10.05 -1.33
N ILE A 92 7.52 10.63 -0.80
CA ILE A 92 8.87 10.43 -1.35
C ILE A 92 9.27 8.95 -1.26
N ALA A 93 9.00 8.31 -0.12
CA ALA A 93 9.27 6.88 0.07
C ALA A 93 8.48 6.02 -0.93
N ALA A 94 7.19 6.33 -1.13
CA ALA A 94 6.37 5.67 -2.15
C ALA A 94 6.95 5.82 -3.56
N ASN A 95 7.38 7.03 -3.94
CA ASN A 95 7.99 7.29 -5.24
C ASN A 95 9.33 6.55 -5.41
N TYR A 96 10.16 6.50 -4.36
CA TYR A 96 11.41 5.75 -4.35
C TYR A 96 11.19 4.26 -4.56
N ILE A 97 10.13 3.68 -4.00
CA ILE A 97 9.81 2.26 -4.19
C ILE A 97 9.33 2.00 -5.63
N ILE A 98 8.49 2.89 -6.18
CA ILE A 98 8.02 2.79 -7.56
C ILE A 98 9.18 2.91 -8.56
N SER A 99 10.14 3.81 -8.32
CA SER A 99 11.28 4.01 -9.23
C SER A 99 12.31 2.88 -9.22
N ARG A 100 12.17 1.91 -8.29
CA ARG A 100 13.01 0.70 -8.19
C ARG A 100 12.39 -0.53 -8.86
N LYS A 101 11.19 -0.39 -9.43
CA LYS A 101 10.50 -1.43 -10.22
C LYS A 101 11.24 -1.72 -11.53
#